data_AF-A0AAW0PBC2-F1
#
_entry.id   AF-A0AAW0PBC2-F1
#
_cell.length_a   1.000
_cell.length_b   1.000
_cell.length_c   1.000
_cell.angle_alpha   90.00
_cell.angle_beta   90.00
_cell.angle_gamma   90.00
#
_symmetry.space_group_name_H-M   'P 1'
#
loop_
_entity.id
_entity.type
_entity.pdbx_description
1 polymer ?
#
loop_
_entity_poly.entity_id
_entity_poly.type
_entity_poly.pdbx_seq_one_letter_code
_entity_poly.pdbx_strand_id
1 'polypeptide(L)'
;MHFTEFTSAMADMKNSVADRENAQSSCAGLFIASHLGFDWSGVWVHVDIASPVHALLGERATGFGVALLMALFGQASDDSMLKQVSPLGACCSAASDDAMERDCKRRRLV
;
A
#
# COMPACT_ATOMS: atom_id res chain seq x y z
N MET A 1 -1.12 -0.21 -17.01
CA MET A 1 -1.03 -1.20 -15.92
C MET A 1 -0.36 -2.45 -16.47
N HIS A 2 0.74 -2.94 -15.87
CA HIS A 2 1.54 -4.09 -16.33
C HIS A 2 0.85 -5.46 -16.18
N PHE A 3 -0.48 -5.50 -16.03
CA PHE A 3 -1.22 -6.73 -15.73
C PHE A 3 -1.21 -7.75 -16.87
N THR A 4 -0.87 -7.31 -18.09
CA THR A 4 -0.68 -8.19 -19.26
C THR A 4 0.43 -9.24 -19.05
N GLU A 5 1.38 -8.98 -18.15
CA GLU A 5 2.43 -9.93 -17.77
C GLU A 5 1.87 -11.24 -17.19
N PHE A 6 0.66 -11.22 -16.64
CA PHE A 6 0.00 -12.37 -16.05
C PHE A 6 -0.99 -13.08 -16.99
N THR A 7 -0.99 -12.77 -18.28
CA THR A 7 -1.93 -13.37 -19.25
C THR A 7 -1.81 -14.90 -19.27
N SER A 8 -2.94 -15.59 -19.11
CA SER A 8 -3.08 -17.04 -19.21
C SER A 8 -4.10 -17.40 -20.28
N ALA A 9 -3.89 -18.54 -20.95
CA ALA A 9 -4.80 -19.04 -21.99
C ALA A 9 -5.99 -19.82 -21.39
N MET A 10 -5.88 -20.30 -20.15
CA MET A 10 -6.84 -21.22 -19.52
C MET A 10 -7.33 -20.77 -18.15
N ALA A 11 -6.64 -19.81 -17.53
CA ALA A 11 -6.98 -19.28 -16.20
C ALA A 11 -7.13 -17.76 -16.29
N ASP A 12 -7.69 -17.15 -15.25
CA ASP A 12 -7.83 -15.69 -15.20
C ASP A 12 -6.48 -14.98 -15.25
N MET A 13 -5.46 -15.55 -14.58
CA MET A 13 -4.09 -15.04 -14.62
C MET A 13 -3.04 -16.10 -14.23
N LYS A 14 -1.77 -15.85 -14.55
CA LYS A 14 -0.60 -16.57 -14.04
C LYS A 14 -0.14 -15.98 -12.72
N ASN A 15 0.67 -16.74 -11.97
CA ASN A 15 1.28 -16.30 -10.71
C ASN A 15 2.68 -15.68 -10.87
N SER A 16 3.17 -15.58 -12.10
CA SER A 16 4.48 -15.00 -12.39
C SER A 16 4.43 -14.27 -13.74
N VAL A 17 5.27 -13.26 -13.85
CA VAL A 17 5.41 -12.42 -15.05
C VAL A 17 6.00 -13.22 -16.22
N ALA A 18 5.69 -12.80 -17.44
CA ALA A 18 6.29 -13.36 -18.64
C ALA A 18 7.73 -12.82 -18.81
N ASP A 19 7.94 -11.53 -18.59
CA ASP A 19 9.26 -10.90 -18.60
C ASP A 19 9.76 -10.58 -17.19
N ARG A 20 10.89 -11.18 -16.83
CA ARG A 20 11.55 -11.02 -15.54
C ARG A 20 12.32 -9.71 -15.42
N GLU A 21 12.61 -9.00 -16.51
CA GLU A 21 13.29 -7.70 -16.43
C GLU A 21 12.29 -6.53 -16.32
N ASN A 22 10.98 -6.82 -16.32
CA ASN A 22 9.92 -5.82 -16.27
C ASN A 22 9.41 -5.57 -14.84
N ALA A 23 10.20 -4.89 -14.02
CA ALA A 23 9.81 -4.40 -12.69
C ALA A 23 9.10 -5.44 -11.79
N GLN A 24 9.76 -6.59 -11.56
CA GLN A 24 9.16 -7.75 -10.88
C GLN A 24 8.48 -7.45 -9.55
N SER A 25 9.09 -6.60 -8.71
CA SER A 25 8.53 -6.25 -7.39
C SER A 25 7.17 -5.53 -7.53
N SER A 26 7.04 -4.64 -8.51
CA SER A 26 5.76 -3.97 -8.82
C SER A 26 4.73 -4.95 -9.38
N CYS A 27 5.15 -5.88 -10.23
CA CYS A 27 4.26 -6.92 -10.77
C CYS A 27 3.78 -7.89 -9.68
N ALA A 28 4.64 -8.29 -8.74
CA ALA A 28 4.26 -9.10 -7.59
C ALA A 28 3.20 -8.39 -6.73
N GLY A 29 3.35 -7.08 -6.53
CA GLY A 29 2.28 -6.26 -5.96
C GLY A 29 0.99 -6.35 -6.76
N LEU A 30 1.03 -6.09 -8.06
CA LEU A 30 -0.16 -6.11 -8.93
C LEU A 30 -0.89 -7.46 -8.90
N PHE A 31 -0.15 -8.57 -8.84
CA PHE A 31 -0.72 -9.90 -8.68
C PHE A 31 -1.58 -9.97 -7.41
N ILE A 32 -1.07 -9.51 -6.26
CA ILE A 32 -1.82 -9.49 -5.00
C ILE A 32 -3.02 -8.53 -5.07
N ALA A 33 -2.85 -7.33 -5.60
CA ALA A 33 -3.94 -6.36 -5.74
C ALA A 33 -5.09 -6.85 -6.60
N SER A 34 -4.80 -7.64 -7.64
CA SER A 34 -5.83 -8.16 -8.52
C SER A 34 -6.86 -9.05 -7.82
N HIS A 35 -6.46 -9.68 -6.71
CA HIS A 35 -7.35 -10.48 -5.86
C HIS A 35 -8.21 -9.65 -4.89
N LEU A 36 -7.87 -8.38 -4.64
CA LEU A 36 -8.73 -7.45 -3.91
C LEU A 36 -9.80 -6.83 -4.81
N GLY A 37 -9.51 -6.74 -6.11
CA GLY A 37 -10.29 -5.95 -7.07
C GLY A 37 -9.69 -4.55 -7.23
N PHE A 38 -9.40 -4.14 -8.47
CA PHE A 38 -8.84 -2.81 -8.75
C PHE A 38 -9.82 -1.67 -8.48
N ASP A 39 -11.08 -2.01 -8.24
CA ASP A 39 -12.18 -1.14 -7.84
C ASP A 39 -12.32 -0.97 -6.32
N TRP A 40 -11.48 -1.64 -5.52
CA TRP A 40 -11.48 -1.48 -4.07
C TRP A 40 -11.18 -0.03 -3.68
N SER A 41 -12.07 0.57 -2.89
CA SER A 41 -12.04 2.01 -2.56
C SER A 41 -11.01 2.38 -1.48
N GLY A 42 -10.27 1.42 -0.94
CA GLY A 42 -9.28 1.65 0.11
C GLY A 42 -7.89 1.98 -0.44
N VAL A 43 -6.95 2.27 0.46
CA VAL A 43 -5.54 2.49 0.11
C VAL A 43 -4.79 1.17 0.25
N TRP A 44 -4.24 0.68 -0.86
CA TRP A 44 -3.43 -0.54 -0.89
C TRP A 44 -1.95 -0.19 -1.06
N VAL A 45 -1.11 -0.78 -0.22
CA VAL A 45 0.35 -0.58 -0.24
C VAL A 45 1.02 -1.95 -0.19
N HIS A 46 1.82 -2.25 -1.21
CA HIS A 46 2.71 -3.40 -1.22
C HIS A 46 4.12 -2.96 -0.80
N VAL A 47 4.71 -3.66 0.17
CA VAL A 47 6.08 -3.40 0.63
C VAL A 47 6.91 -4.66 0.46
N ASP A 48 7.81 -4.65 -0.52
CA ASP A 48 8.79 -5.72 -0.72
C ASP A 48 10.01 -5.50 0.19
N ILE A 49 10.16 -6.39 1.16
CA ILE A 49 11.21 -6.30 2.18
C ILE A 49 12.28 -7.38 2.02
N ALA A 50 12.36 -8.06 0.87
CA ALA A 50 13.28 -9.18 0.67
C ALA A 50 14.75 -8.83 0.98
N SER A 51 15.20 -7.63 0.59
CA SER A 51 16.56 -7.15 0.88
C SER A 51 16.74 -6.57 2.30
N PRO A 52 15.92 -5.60 2.78
CA PRO A 52 16.20 -4.89 4.04
C PRO A 52 16.05 -5.74 5.31
N VAL A 53 15.39 -6.90 5.27
CA VAL A 53 15.24 -7.79 6.44
C VAL A 53 16.55 -8.42 6.90
N HIS A 54 17.58 -8.40 6.05
CA HIS A 54 18.86 -9.04 6.30
C HIS A 54 20.01 -8.04 6.20
N ALA A 55 20.97 -8.12 7.13
CA ALA A 55 22.14 -7.27 7.11
C ALA A 55 23.16 -7.79 6.08
N LEU A 56 23.55 -6.96 5.12
CA LEU A 56 24.55 -7.29 4.08
C LEU A 56 25.89 -7.85 4.61
N LEU A 57 26.21 -7.61 5.89
CA LEU A 57 27.47 -8.00 6.53
C LEU A 57 27.31 -9.05 7.64
N GLY A 58 26.15 -9.69 7.81
CA GLY A 58 26.01 -10.72 8.85
C GLY A 58 24.77 -11.59 8.72
N GLU A 59 24.86 -12.84 9.18
CA GLU A 59 23.82 -13.90 9.13
C GLU A 59 22.60 -13.66 10.06
N ARG A 60 22.26 -12.39 10.34
CA ARG A 60 21.21 -12.03 11.29
C ARG A 60 20.14 -11.16 10.62
N ALA A 61 18.93 -11.24 11.16
CA ALA A 61 17.83 -10.35 10.78
C ALA A 61 18.05 -8.94 11.33
N THR A 62 17.63 -7.92 10.59
CA THR A 62 17.74 -6.50 10.97
C THR A 62 16.59 -6.04 11.87
N GLY A 63 15.47 -6.77 11.89
CA GLY A 63 14.24 -6.33 12.54
C GLY A 63 13.48 -5.23 11.77
N PHE A 64 13.75 -5.08 10.47
CA PHE A 64 13.06 -4.11 9.62
C PHE A 64 11.54 -4.34 9.61
N GLY A 65 10.76 -3.25 9.62
CA GLY A 65 9.29 -3.29 9.52
C GLY A 65 8.58 -2.74 10.75
N VAL A 66 9.01 -3.09 11.96
CA VAL A 66 8.34 -2.63 13.20
C VAL A 66 8.43 -1.10 13.32
N ALA A 67 9.64 -0.55 13.24
CA ALA A 67 9.84 0.90 13.30
C ALA A 67 9.13 1.65 12.15
N LEU A 68 9.06 1.03 10.96
CA LEU A 68 8.34 1.58 9.81
C LEU A 68 6.84 1.73 10.11
N LEU A 69 6.20 0.67 10.62
CA LEU A 69 4.78 0.70 10.97
C LEU A 69 4.49 1.65 12.13
N MET A 70 5.34 1.64 13.15
CA MET A 70 5.21 2.54 14.31
C MET A 70 5.33 4.01 13.91
N ALA A 71 6.24 4.35 12.98
CA ALA A 71 6.34 5.70 12.46
C ALA A 71 5.14 6.04 11.56
N LEU A 72 4.79 5.17 10.61
CA LEU A 72 3.69 5.42 9.67
C LEU A 72 2.38 5.68 10.40
N PHE A 73 2.02 4.84 11.38
CA PHE A 73 0.79 4.95 12.15
C PHE A 73 0.96 5.66 13.50
N GLY A 74 2.09 6.35 13.72
CA GLY A 74 2.40 6.98 15.00
C GLY A 74 1.36 8.00 15.46
N GLN A 75 0.62 8.63 14.53
CA GLN A 75 -0.53 9.50 14.86
C GLN A 75 -1.65 8.79 15.64
N ALA A 76 -1.86 7.49 15.40
CA ALA A 76 -2.88 6.71 16.09
C ALA A 76 -2.44 6.20 17.47
N SER A 77 -1.16 6.42 17.84
CA SER A 77 -0.65 6.10 19.17
C SER A 77 -0.92 7.25 20.14
N ASP A 78 -0.87 7.01 21.44
CA ASP A 78 -0.91 8.07 22.47
C ASP A 78 0.46 8.70 22.72
N ASP A 79 1.54 8.06 22.27
CA ASP A 79 2.91 8.48 22.52
C ASP A 79 3.27 9.76 21.74
N SER A 80 3.76 10.77 22.47
CA SER A 80 4.14 12.07 21.91
C SER A 80 5.27 12.00 20.89
N MET A 81 6.24 11.10 21.07
CA MET A 81 7.36 10.93 20.12
C MET A 81 6.84 10.30 18.82
N LEU A 82 6.00 9.27 18.91
CA LEU A 82 5.42 8.61 17.73
C LEU A 82 4.55 9.55 16.89
N LYS A 83 3.80 10.44 17.55
CA LYS A 83 3.04 11.51 16.86
C LYS A 83 3.96 12.49 16.13
N GLN A 84 5.14 12.79 16.66
CA GLN A 84 6.08 13.72 16.01
C GLN A 84 6.77 13.12 14.78
N VAL A 85 7.13 11.83 14.84
CA VAL A 85 7.83 11.15 13.74
C VAL A 85 6.89 10.70 12.61
N SER A 86 5.58 10.67 12.86
CA SER A 86 4.63 10.19 11.87
C SER A 86 4.47 11.17 10.71
N PRO A 87 4.71 10.73 9.46
CA PRO A 87 4.63 11.61 8.28
C PRO A 87 3.19 12.01 7.94
N LEU A 88 2.19 11.34 8.52
CA LEU A 88 0.77 11.64 8.34
C LEU A 88 0.30 12.85 9.18
N GLY A 89 1.24 13.69 9.64
CA GLY A 89 1.04 14.72 10.66
C GLY A 89 -0.14 15.66 10.41
N ALA A 90 -0.91 15.90 11.49
CA ALA A 90 -1.79 17.03 11.87
C ALA A 90 -2.62 17.82 10.83
N CYS A 91 -2.59 17.51 9.54
CA CYS A 91 -3.29 18.27 8.49
C CYS A 91 -4.67 17.68 8.14
N CYS A 92 -5.01 16.51 8.68
CA CYS A 92 -6.27 15.83 8.39
C CYS A 92 -7.46 16.33 9.23
N SER A 93 -7.25 17.21 10.20
CA SER A 93 -8.36 17.79 10.97
C SER A 93 -9.12 18.91 10.24
N ALA A 94 -8.66 19.35 9.05
CA ALA A 94 -9.27 20.48 8.33
C ALA A 94 -9.97 20.13 7.00
N ALA A 95 -9.85 18.90 6.49
CA ALA A 95 -10.28 18.59 5.11
C ALA A 95 -11.39 17.52 4.98
N SER A 96 -11.71 16.78 6.03
CA SER A 96 -12.58 15.59 5.95
C SER A 96 -14.08 15.91 5.97
N ASP A 97 -14.50 16.94 6.71
CA ASP A 97 -15.93 17.26 6.88
C ASP A 97 -16.54 17.94 5.65
N ASP A 98 -15.74 18.73 4.94
CA ASP A 98 -16.17 19.55 3.81
C ASP A 98 -16.46 18.73 2.53
N ALA A 99 -15.83 17.56 2.39
CA ALA A 99 -15.99 16.69 1.22
C ALA A 99 -17.28 15.84 1.30
N MET A 100 -17.63 15.36 2.50
CA MET A 100 -18.84 14.55 2.73
C MET A 100 -20.11 15.38 2.49
N GLU A 101 -20.14 16.64 2.94
CA GLU A 101 -21.34 17.49 2.84
C GLU A 101 -21.69 17.89 1.40
N ARG A 102 -20.69 17.95 0.51
CA ARG A 102 -20.90 18.30 -0.91
C ARG A 102 -21.48 17.16 -1.73
N ASP A 103 -21.19 15.90 -1.38
CA ASP A 103 -21.76 14.74 -2.09
C ASP A 103 -23.24 14.53 -1.71
N CYS A 104 -23.62 14.80 -0.45
CA CYS A 104 -25.00 14.71 0.02
C CYS A 104 -25.95 15.74 -0.64
N LYS A 105 -25.45 16.92 -1.03
CA LYS A 105 -26.27 17.98 -1.64
C LYS A 105 -26.49 17.80 -3.15
N ARG A 106 -25.79 16.87 -3.81
CA ARG A 106 -25.83 16.69 -5.28
C ARG A 106 -26.72 15.56 -5.78
N ARG A 107 -27.34 14.77 -4.91
CA ARG A 107 -28.28 13.71 -5.30
C ARG A 107 -29.73 14.12 -5.04
N ARG A 108 -30.22 15.09 -5.81
CA ARG A 108 -31.66 15.25 -6.01
C ARG A 108 -32.01 14.62 -7.35
N LEU A 109 -32.55 13.41 -7.27
CA LEU A 109 -33.08 12.65 -8.40
C LEU A 109 -34.17 13.45 -9.13
N VAL A 110 -34.02 13.54 -10.45
CA VAL A 110 -35.13 13.63 -11.42
C VAL A 110 -35.03 12.37 -12.26
#